data_AF-A0A374VY89-F1
#
_entry.id   AF-A0A374VY89-F1
#
_cell.length_a   1.000
_cell.length_b   1.000
_cell.length_c   1.000
_cell.angle_alpha   90.00
_cell.angle_beta   90.00
_cell.angle_gamma   90.00
#
_symmetry.space_group_name_H-M   'P 1'
#
loop_
_entity.id
_entity.type
_entity.pdbx_description
1 polymer ?
#
loop_
_entity_poly.entity_id
_entity_poly.type
_entity_poly.pdbx_seq_one_letter_code
_entity_poly.pdbx_strand_id
1 'polypeptide(L)'
;MAQILGIDTSNYTTSAALLDLETGEVHQEKQLLPVKAGEAGLRQSDAVFHHTRQLPELLERLRPFLAENPVCGVSVSTRPRNVDGSYMPCFLTGVGTARAVAAVTGVPLYETSHQVGHVLAALYSAGRLGACEKPFLAFHVSGGTTDSLYCEPDEQAALKITPCGTSLDLKAGQAIDRVGLMLGLQFPCGKALEQLARQSRKPFRIKPVIRGVDCCLSGLENQCRKKLEQGEPPADIARFCLMTVAETVIAMTKAAQERHGKLPVLYAGGVMSNQLIRPLLAANAECWFAAPEFACDNAAGVAVYGAWRKQGGKLWQF
;
A
#
# COMPACT_ATOMS: atom_id res chain seq x y z
N MET A 1 11.72 -26.66 -9.85
CA MET A 1 11.48 -25.24 -9.53
C MET A 1 10.10 -24.85 -10.01
N ALA A 2 9.33 -24.15 -9.18
CA ALA A 2 7.89 -23.99 -9.36
C ALA A 2 7.51 -22.56 -8.97
N GLN A 3 6.87 -21.82 -9.88
CA GLN A 3 6.51 -20.42 -9.64
C GLN A 3 5.01 -20.24 -9.40
N ILE A 4 4.63 -19.18 -8.69
CA ILE A 4 3.24 -18.73 -8.58
C ILE A 4 3.06 -17.47 -9.41
N LEU A 5 2.09 -17.50 -10.33
CA LEU A 5 1.64 -16.31 -11.04
C LEU A 5 0.61 -15.56 -10.19
N GLY A 6 0.86 -14.30 -9.87
CA GLY A 6 -0.10 -13.36 -9.30
C GLY A 6 -0.60 -12.39 -10.36
N ILE A 7 -1.90 -12.09 -10.35
CA ILE A 7 -2.53 -11.10 -11.22
C ILE A 7 -3.37 -10.15 -10.36
N ASP A 8 -3.20 -8.85 -10.57
CA ASP A 8 -4.01 -7.81 -9.97
C ASP A 8 -4.41 -6.77 -11.03
N THR A 9 -5.72 -6.61 -11.25
CA THR A 9 -6.30 -5.60 -12.15
C THR A 9 -7.23 -4.68 -11.39
N SER A 10 -6.81 -4.28 -10.20
CA SER A 10 -7.52 -3.31 -9.38
C SER A 10 -7.27 -1.87 -9.85
N ASN A 11 -8.28 -1.05 -9.64
CA ASN A 11 -8.16 0.41 -9.64
C ASN A 11 -7.50 1.01 -10.89
N TYR A 12 -6.29 1.56 -10.77
CA TYR A 12 -5.57 2.27 -11.84
C TYR A 12 -4.28 1.56 -12.28
N THR A 13 -4.03 0.32 -11.87
CA THR A 13 -2.79 -0.38 -12.21
C THR A 13 -3.09 -1.79 -12.70
N THR A 14 -2.65 -2.09 -13.92
CA THR A 14 -2.54 -3.49 -14.36
C THR A 14 -1.25 -4.06 -13.81
N SER A 15 -1.28 -5.19 -13.11
CA SER A 15 -0.08 -5.82 -12.59
C SER A 15 -0.12 -7.35 -12.70
N ALA A 16 1.05 -7.92 -12.95
CA ALA A 16 1.32 -9.35 -12.85
C ALA A 16 2.66 -9.57 -12.14
N ALA A 17 2.80 -10.69 -11.45
CA ALA A 17 4.04 -11.04 -10.77
C ALA A 17 4.27 -12.56 -10.78
N LEU A 18 5.53 -12.97 -10.84
CA LEU A 18 5.97 -14.34 -10.61
C LEU A 18 6.72 -14.39 -9.29
N LEU A 19 6.30 -15.26 -8.39
CA LEU A 19 7.02 -15.59 -7.17
C LEU A 19 7.68 -16.96 -7.33
N ASP A 20 8.98 -17.02 -7.16
CA ASP A 20 9.74 -18.28 -7.12
C ASP A 20 9.62 -18.93 -5.74
N LEU A 21 9.16 -20.18 -5.70
CA LEU A 21 8.96 -20.92 -4.44
C LEU A 21 10.24 -21.54 -3.85
N GLU A 22 11.38 -21.37 -4.49
CA GLU A 22 12.67 -21.83 -3.97
C GLU A 22 13.49 -20.66 -3.45
N THR A 23 13.58 -19.57 -4.22
CA THR A 23 14.37 -18.40 -3.84
C THR A 23 13.57 -17.35 -3.08
N GLY A 24 12.23 -17.39 -3.16
CA GLY A 24 11.37 -16.32 -2.67
C GLY A 24 11.38 -15.05 -3.52
N GLU A 25 12.11 -15.04 -4.63
CA GLU A 25 12.23 -13.85 -5.47
C GLU A 25 10.92 -13.55 -6.19
N VAL A 26 10.57 -12.26 -6.24
CA VAL A 26 9.41 -11.76 -7.00
C VAL A 26 9.88 -10.96 -8.20
N HIS A 27 9.52 -11.43 -9.39
CA HIS A 27 9.58 -10.65 -10.62
C HIS A 27 8.21 -10.05 -10.89
N GLN A 28 8.09 -8.72 -10.90
CA GLN A 28 6.80 -8.04 -11.09
C GLN A 28 6.82 -7.06 -12.26
N GLU A 29 5.72 -7.02 -12.99
CA GLU A 29 5.43 -6.05 -14.04
C GLU A 29 4.16 -5.30 -13.67
N LYS A 30 4.17 -3.97 -13.86
CA LYS A 30 3.01 -3.13 -13.61
C LYS A 30 2.96 -1.94 -14.54
N GLN A 31 1.76 -1.54 -14.90
CA GLN A 31 1.50 -0.41 -15.76
C GLN A 31 0.29 0.37 -15.28
N LEU A 32 0.46 1.68 -15.11
CA LEU A 32 -0.64 2.57 -14.80
C LEU A 32 -1.60 2.67 -16.00
N LEU A 33 -2.89 2.75 -15.70
CA LEU A 33 -3.90 3.01 -16.70
C LEU A 33 -3.78 4.46 -17.19
N PRO A 34 -3.91 4.71 -18.51
CA PRO A 34 -3.84 6.06 -19.03
C PRO A 34 -5.08 6.85 -18.60
N VAL A 35 -4.88 7.91 -17.84
CA VAL A 35 -5.92 8.90 -17.49
C VAL A 35 -5.75 10.11 -18.39
N LYS A 36 -6.83 10.59 -19.02
CA LYS A 36 -6.75 11.76 -19.89
C LYS A 36 -6.36 12.99 -19.08
N ALA A 37 -5.53 13.85 -19.66
CA ALA A 37 -5.15 15.10 -19.02
C ALA A 37 -6.39 15.94 -18.67
N GLY A 38 -6.51 16.33 -17.39
CA GLY A 38 -7.64 17.11 -16.88
C GLY A 38 -8.82 16.30 -16.33
N GLU A 39 -8.83 14.98 -16.45
CA GLU A 39 -9.86 14.12 -15.84
C GLU A 39 -9.44 13.64 -14.44
N ALA A 40 -10.40 13.59 -13.50
CA ALA A 40 -10.18 13.17 -12.11
C ALA A 40 -10.68 11.73 -11.87
N GLY A 41 -10.17 10.78 -12.65
CA GLY A 41 -10.47 9.36 -12.50
C GLY A 41 -10.73 8.64 -13.82
N LEU A 42 -11.13 7.38 -13.73
CA LEU A 42 -11.35 6.52 -14.89
C LEU A 42 -12.68 5.79 -14.71
N ARG A 43 -13.50 5.76 -15.77
CA ARG A 43 -14.76 5.00 -15.72
C ARG A 43 -14.42 3.51 -15.65
N GLN A 44 -15.23 2.74 -14.93
CA GLN A 44 -14.97 1.30 -14.75
C GLN A 44 -14.88 0.54 -16.08
N SER A 45 -15.67 0.93 -17.09
CA SER A 45 -15.60 0.36 -18.44
C SER A 45 -14.26 0.64 -19.13
N ASP A 46 -13.72 1.84 -18.95
CA ASP A 46 -12.42 2.21 -19.51
C ASP A 46 -11.31 1.43 -18.80
N ALA A 47 -11.46 1.19 -17.49
CA ALA A 47 -10.49 0.42 -16.71
C ALA A 47 -10.41 -1.02 -17.22
N VAL A 48 -11.57 -1.67 -17.40
CA VAL A 48 -11.67 -3.00 -18.00
C VAL A 48 -11.00 -3.03 -19.37
N PHE A 49 -11.29 -2.04 -20.24
CA PHE A 49 -10.67 -1.97 -21.56
C PHE A 49 -9.13 -1.88 -21.48
N HIS A 50 -8.61 -0.98 -20.65
CA HIS A 50 -7.16 -0.80 -20.54
C HIS A 50 -6.46 -2.01 -19.90
N HIS A 51 -7.01 -2.61 -18.84
CA HIS A 51 -6.48 -3.85 -18.29
C HIS A 51 -6.46 -4.97 -19.34
N THR A 52 -7.52 -5.07 -20.15
CA THR A 52 -7.63 -6.11 -21.19
C THR A 52 -6.53 -5.98 -22.24
N ARG A 53 -6.12 -4.75 -22.54
CA ARG A 53 -5.00 -4.49 -23.46
C ARG A 53 -3.63 -4.68 -22.81
N GLN A 54 -3.44 -4.18 -21.59
CA GLN A 54 -2.12 -4.15 -20.94
C GLN A 54 -1.72 -5.52 -20.36
N LEU A 55 -2.67 -6.28 -19.80
CA LEU A 55 -2.33 -7.50 -19.06
C LEU A 55 -1.57 -8.54 -19.91
N PRO A 56 -1.97 -8.83 -21.17
CA PRO A 56 -1.17 -9.71 -22.04
C PRO A 56 0.27 -9.23 -22.23
N GLU A 57 0.48 -7.93 -22.48
CA GLU A 57 1.81 -7.35 -22.67
C GLU A 57 2.69 -7.50 -21.42
N LEU A 58 2.12 -7.34 -20.22
CA LEU A 58 2.86 -7.55 -18.96
C LEU A 58 3.23 -9.02 -18.76
N LEU A 59 2.34 -9.95 -19.10
CA LEU A 59 2.63 -11.39 -19.02
C LEU A 59 3.73 -11.80 -20.01
N GLU A 60 3.75 -11.21 -21.21
CA GLU A 60 4.83 -11.42 -22.20
C GLU A 60 6.19 -10.95 -21.68
N ARG A 61 6.24 -9.82 -20.94
CA ARG A 61 7.47 -9.33 -20.32
C ARG A 61 7.97 -10.22 -19.18
N LEU A 62 7.07 -10.94 -18.50
CA LEU A 62 7.43 -11.92 -17.48
C LEU A 62 7.91 -13.26 -18.07
N ARG A 63 7.73 -13.48 -19.38
CA ARG A 63 8.10 -14.73 -20.07
C ARG A 63 9.57 -15.18 -19.86
N PRO A 64 10.59 -14.30 -19.83
CA PRO A 64 11.97 -14.72 -19.61
C PRO A 64 12.17 -15.47 -18.29
N PHE A 65 11.37 -15.16 -17.27
CA PHE A 65 11.46 -15.80 -15.95
C PHE A 65 10.71 -17.14 -15.85
N LEU A 66 9.91 -17.48 -16.87
CA LEU A 66 9.17 -18.75 -16.96
C LEU A 66 9.97 -19.88 -17.59
N ALA A 67 11.05 -19.57 -18.32
CA ALA A 67 11.75 -20.53 -19.17
C ALA A 67 12.42 -21.65 -18.37
N GLU A 68 12.91 -21.34 -17.17
CA GLU A 68 13.57 -22.30 -16.29
C GLU A 68 12.57 -22.94 -15.30
N ASN A 69 11.52 -22.19 -14.92
CA ASN A 69 10.62 -22.53 -13.82
C ASN A 69 9.14 -22.39 -14.24
N PRO A 70 8.41 -23.49 -14.50
CA PRO A 70 7.02 -23.40 -14.88
C PRO A 70 6.13 -22.90 -13.74
N VAL A 71 5.03 -22.24 -14.10
CA VAL A 71 3.97 -21.89 -13.16
C VAL A 71 3.35 -23.17 -12.60
N CYS A 72 3.16 -23.21 -11.29
CA CYS A 72 2.58 -24.34 -10.57
C CYS A 72 1.31 -23.95 -9.78
N GLY A 73 0.85 -22.72 -9.97
CA GLY A 73 -0.36 -22.16 -9.41
C GLY A 73 -0.58 -20.73 -9.90
N VAL A 74 -1.84 -20.36 -10.11
CA VAL A 74 -2.22 -19.00 -10.49
C VAL A 74 -3.04 -18.41 -9.35
N SER A 75 -2.81 -17.13 -9.07
CA SER A 75 -3.50 -16.38 -8.03
C SER A 75 -3.98 -15.06 -8.59
N VAL A 76 -5.15 -14.62 -8.15
CA VAL A 76 -5.80 -13.42 -8.69
C VAL A 76 -6.58 -12.67 -7.63
N SER A 77 -6.50 -11.34 -7.65
CA SER A 77 -7.42 -10.52 -6.86
C SER A 77 -8.77 -10.41 -7.58
N THR A 78 -9.86 -10.60 -6.83
CA THR A 78 -11.22 -10.73 -7.39
C THR A 78 -12.15 -9.62 -6.96
N ARG A 79 -11.74 -8.86 -5.94
CA ARG A 79 -12.56 -7.87 -5.24
C ARG A 79 -11.68 -6.89 -4.45
N PRO A 80 -12.19 -5.69 -4.15
CA PRO A 80 -11.49 -4.75 -3.28
C PRO A 80 -11.17 -5.31 -1.89
N ARG A 81 -12.17 -5.86 -1.19
CA ARG A 81 -12.08 -6.32 0.21
C ARG A 81 -12.91 -7.60 0.43
N ASN A 82 -12.61 -8.32 1.50
CA ASN A 82 -13.36 -9.50 1.94
C ASN A 82 -14.65 -9.10 2.70
N VAL A 83 -15.55 -8.39 2.02
CA VAL A 83 -16.88 -8.01 2.57
C VAL A 83 -17.95 -8.23 1.51
N ASP A 84 -19.17 -8.52 1.96
CA ASP A 84 -20.30 -8.77 1.07
C ASP A 84 -20.59 -7.57 0.16
N GLY A 85 -20.85 -7.83 -1.12
CA GLY A 85 -21.10 -6.80 -2.13
C GLY A 85 -19.87 -6.02 -2.59
N SER A 86 -18.67 -6.31 -2.06
CA SER A 86 -17.43 -5.69 -2.53
C SER A 86 -17.07 -6.18 -3.94
N TYR A 87 -17.41 -5.38 -4.95
CA TYR A 87 -17.19 -5.71 -6.36
C TYR A 87 -16.78 -4.49 -7.18
N MET A 88 -15.89 -4.68 -8.16
CA MET A 88 -15.60 -3.72 -9.21
C MET A 88 -15.39 -4.46 -10.55
N PRO A 89 -15.95 -3.97 -11.67
CA PRO A 89 -15.82 -4.64 -12.97
C PRO A 89 -14.38 -4.85 -13.46
N CYS A 90 -13.44 -3.97 -13.08
CA CYS A 90 -12.04 -4.04 -13.51
C CYS A 90 -11.34 -5.37 -13.14
N PHE A 91 -11.78 -6.03 -12.07
CA PHE A 91 -11.26 -7.35 -11.66
C PHE A 91 -11.60 -8.47 -12.65
N LEU A 92 -12.67 -8.31 -13.46
CA LEU A 92 -13.10 -9.35 -14.42
C LEU A 92 -12.01 -9.68 -15.44
N THR A 93 -11.20 -8.70 -15.84
CA THR A 93 -10.08 -8.93 -16.76
C THR A 93 -9.05 -9.87 -16.13
N GLY A 94 -8.58 -9.56 -14.92
CA GLY A 94 -7.63 -10.41 -14.20
C GLY A 94 -8.19 -11.81 -13.96
N VAL A 95 -9.45 -11.89 -13.50
CA VAL A 95 -10.14 -13.17 -13.25
C VAL A 95 -10.27 -14.00 -14.52
N GLY A 96 -10.67 -13.40 -15.64
CA GLY A 96 -10.80 -14.09 -16.92
C GLY A 96 -9.47 -14.69 -17.37
N THR A 97 -8.41 -13.89 -17.34
CA THR A 97 -7.05 -14.33 -17.69
C THR A 97 -6.55 -15.44 -16.76
N ALA A 98 -6.70 -15.26 -15.44
CA ALA A 98 -6.25 -16.24 -14.45
C ALA A 98 -6.96 -17.59 -14.62
N ARG A 99 -8.29 -17.57 -14.86
CA ARG A 99 -9.08 -18.77 -15.16
C ARG A 99 -8.64 -19.45 -16.45
N ALA A 100 -8.37 -18.68 -17.51
CA ALA A 100 -7.89 -19.22 -18.78
C ALA A 100 -6.53 -19.90 -18.62
N VAL A 101 -5.56 -19.24 -17.95
CA VAL A 101 -4.24 -19.81 -17.67
C VAL A 101 -4.36 -21.08 -16.85
N ALA A 102 -5.12 -21.07 -15.75
CA ALA A 102 -5.33 -22.24 -14.91
C ALA A 102 -5.97 -23.41 -15.68
N ALA A 103 -6.98 -23.13 -16.51
CA ALA A 103 -7.68 -24.15 -17.30
C ALA A 103 -6.78 -24.82 -18.34
N VAL A 104 -5.94 -24.05 -19.04
CA VAL A 104 -5.05 -24.57 -20.10
C VAL A 104 -3.84 -25.29 -19.50
N THR A 105 -3.32 -24.83 -18.36
CA THR A 105 -2.12 -25.41 -17.72
C THR A 105 -2.42 -26.51 -16.71
N GLY A 106 -3.67 -26.66 -16.26
CA GLY A 106 -4.08 -27.64 -15.26
C GLY A 106 -3.61 -27.33 -13.83
N VAL A 107 -3.06 -26.13 -13.58
CA VAL A 107 -2.59 -25.72 -12.25
C VAL A 107 -3.73 -25.13 -11.42
N PRO A 108 -3.66 -25.18 -10.08
CA PRO A 108 -4.70 -24.62 -9.22
C PRO A 108 -4.81 -23.10 -9.38
N LEU A 109 -6.05 -22.60 -9.27
CA LEU A 109 -6.39 -21.18 -9.21
C LEU A 109 -6.74 -20.79 -7.77
N TYR A 110 -6.15 -19.70 -7.30
CA TYR A 110 -6.38 -19.13 -5.97
C TYR A 110 -6.93 -17.72 -6.07
N GLU A 111 -8.01 -17.45 -5.36
CA GLU A 111 -8.65 -16.14 -5.36
C GLU A 111 -8.43 -15.43 -4.03
N THR A 112 -8.14 -14.13 -4.10
CA THR A 112 -7.98 -13.27 -2.92
C THR A 112 -8.66 -11.92 -3.13
N SER A 113 -8.65 -11.08 -2.09
CA SER A 113 -8.97 -9.67 -2.22
C SER A 113 -7.72 -8.84 -2.45
N HIS A 114 -7.90 -7.71 -3.13
CA HIS A 114 -6.86 -6.72 -3.31
C HIS A 114 -6.27 -6.24 -1.97
N GLN A 115 -7.10 -6.02 -0.95
CA GLN A 115 -6.63 -5.60 0.38
C GLN A 115 -5.68 -6.62 1.03
N VAL A 116 -5.99 -7.92 0.95
CA VAL A 116 -5.09 -8.98 1.44
C VAL A 116 -3.79 -8.96 0.64
N GLY A 117 -3.88 -8.87 -0.70
CA GLY A 117 -2.71 -8.72 -1.57
C GLY A 117 -1.81 -7.55 -1.16
N HIS A 118 -2.36 -6.37 -0.90
CA HIS A 118 -1.59 -5.21 -0.47
C HIS A 118 -0.83 -5.43 0.84
N VAL A 119 -1.48 -6.02 1.84
CA VAL A 119 -0.83 -6.29 3.13
C VAL A 119 0.28 -7.33 2.96
N LEU A 120 0.05 -8.39 2.17
CA LEU A 120 1.06 -9.41 1.90
C LEU A 120 2.24 -8.86 1.10
N ALA A 121 2.02 -7.98 0.11
CA ALA A 121 3.08 -7.31 -0.63
C ALA A 121 3.95 -6.44 0.31
N ALA A 122 3.30 -5.71 1.21
CA ALA A 122 3.98 -4.89 2.20
C ALA A 122 4.82 -5.75 3.17
N LEU A 123 4.27 -6.86 3.69
CA LEU A 123 5.00 -7.80 4.54
C LEU A 123 6.17 -8.48 3.82
N TYR A 124 5.96 -8.90 2.57
CA TYR A 124 7.01 -9.45 1.71
C TYR A 124 8.18 -8.48 1.60
N SER A 125 7.91 -7.24 1.19
CA SER A 125 8.95 -6.22 1.01
C SER A 125 9.68 -5.82 2.29
N ALA A 126 9.05 -6.04 3.45
CA ALA A 126 9.63 -5.79 4.75
C ALA A 126 10.44 -6.99 5.28
N GLY A 127 10.43 -8.14 4.61
CA GLY A 127 11.03 -9.39 5.10
C GLY A 127 10.29 -9.95 6.33
N ARG A 128 8.97 -9.76 6.39
CA ARG A 128 8.13 -10.05 7.56
C ARG A 128 6.87 -10.85 7.24
N LEU A 129 6.92 -11.74 6.23
CA LEU A 129 5.80 -12.67 5.99
C LEU A 129 5.46 -13.49 7.24
N GLY A 130 6.48 -13.85 8.02
CA GLY A 130 6.63 -13.65 9.47
C GLY A 130 5.36 -13.36 10.29
N ALA A 131 4.85 -12.16 10.08
CA ALA A 131 3.80 -11.59 10.91
C ALA A 131 2.44 -12.22 10.67
N CYS A 132 2.21 -12.97 9.59
CA CYS A 132 0.89 -13.54 9.29
C CYS A 132 0.41 -14.59 10.31
N GLU A 133 1.27 -15.14 11.19
CA GLU A 133 0.85 -16.10 12.23
C GLU A 133 0.32 -15.43 13.50
N LYS A 134 0.45 -14.11 13.63
CA LYS A 134 0.05 -13.37 14.84
C LYS A 134 -0.67 -12.08 14.46
N PRO A 135 -1.52 -11.55 15.34
CA PRO A 135 -2.11 -10.24 15.09
C PRO A 135 -1.05 -9.14 14.97
N PHE A 136 -1.26 -8.21 14.03
CA PHE A 136 -0.44 -7.00 13.85
C PHE A 136 -1.32 -5.85 13.36
N LEU A 137 -0.78 -4.64 13.43
CA LEU A 137 -1.42 -3.45 12.85
C LEU A 137 -0.77 -3.14 11.50
N ALA A 138 -1.57 -2.78 10.50
CA ALA A 138 -1.08 -2.30 9.22
C ALA A 138 -1.59 -0.89 8.95
N PHE A 139 -0.69 0.02 8.57
CA PHE A 139 -1.01 1.39 8.21
C PHE A 139 -0.70 1.62 6.74
N HIS A 140 -1.64 2.23 6.02
CA HIS A 140 -1.43 2.69 4.67
C HIS A 140 -1.57 4.21 4.62
N VAL A 141 -0.43 4.89 4.44
CA VAL A 141 -0.32 6.35 4.49
C VAL A 141 0.26 6.84 3.16
N SER A 142 -0.63 7.22 2.27
CA SER A 142 -0.34 7.67 0.90
C SER A 142 -1.00 9.01 0.59
N GLY A 143 -0.99 9.42 -0.69
CA GLY A 143 -1.80 10.56 -1.14
C GLY A 143 -3.31 10.29 -0.98
N GLY A 144 -3.77 9.06 -1.21
CA GLY A 144 -5.19 8.72 -1.19
C GLY A 144 -5.71 8.14 0.13
N THR A 145 -4.81 7.79 1.05
CA THR A 145 -5.18 7.02 2.25
C THR A 145 -4.37 7.44 3.46
N THR A 146 -4.98 7.34 4.62
CA THR A 146 -4.34 7.46 5.94
C THR A 146 -5.16 6.56 6.83
N ASP A 147 -4.96 5.27 6.63
CA ASP A 147 -5.82 4.23 7.17
C ASP A 147 -5.00 3.28 8.04
N SER A 148 -5.62 2.79 9.11
CA SER A 148 -5.09 1.76 9.98
C SER A 148 -6.01 0.55 9.99
N LEU A 149 -5.38 -0.62 9.96
CA LEU A 149 -6.02 -1.92 9.86
C LEU A 149 -5.51 -2.78 11.01
N TYR A 150 -6.43 -3.52 11.62
CA TYR A 150 -6.12 -4.65 12.48
C TYR A 150 -6.12 -5.92 11.63
N CYS A 151 -4.97 -6.59 11.56
CA CYS A 151 -4.77 -7.80 10.79
C CYS A 151 -4.62 -8.97 11.76
N GLU A 152 -5.42 -10.02 11.58
CA GLU A 152 -5.35 -11.26 12.35
C GLU A 152 -5.21 -12.47 11.40
N PRO A 153 -4.54 -13.56 11.82
CA PRO A 153 -4.42 -14.76 11.00
C PRO A 153 -5.79 -15.32 10.60
N ASP A 154 -5.92 -15.77 9.36
CA ASP A 154 -7.13 -16.43 8.86
C ASP A 154 -6.76 -17.66 8.01
N GLU A 155 -7.28 -18.83 8.38
CA GLU A 155 -6.95 -20.10 7.74
C GLU A 155 -7.42 -20.20 6.28
N GLN A 156 -8.40 -19.38 5.87
CA GLN A 156 -8.98 -19.41 4.53
C GLN A 156 -8.41 -18.32 3.65
N ALA A 157 -8.17 -17.13 4.20
CA ALA A 157 -7.84 -15.91 3.48
C ALA A 157 -6.45 -15.33 3.81
N ALA A 158 -5.59 -16.07 4.53
CA ALA A 158 -4.30 -15.67 5.10
C ALA A 158 -4.44 -14.65 6.24
N LEU A 159 -5.23 -13.61 6.00
CA LEU A 159 -5.49 -12.53 6.93
C LEU A 159 -6.96 -12.16 6.93
N LYS A 160 -7.53 -12.03 8.12
CA LYS A 160 -8.75 -11.29 8.35
C LYS A 160 -8.36 -9.85 8.71
N ILE A 161 -8.89 -8.91 7.93
CA ILE A 161 -8.49 -7.51 7.99
C ILE A 161 -9.70 -6.67 8.42
N THR A 162 -9.57 -6.03 9.57
CA THR A 162 -10.60 -5.15 10.15
C THR A 162 -10.10 -3.71 10.15
N PRO A 163 -10.75 -2.77 9.43
CA PRO A 163 -10.40 -1.35 9.54
C PRO A 163 -10.56 -0.87 10.98
N CYS A 164 -9.53 -0.22 11.54
CA CYS A 164 -9.55 0.27 12.91
C CYS A 164 -9.54 1.80 13.01
N GLY A 165 -9.03 2.52 12.00
CA GLY A 165 -9.12 3.98 11.93
C GLY A 165 -8.76 4.55 10.56
N THR A 166 -9.15 5.80 10.32
CA THR A 166 -8.88 6.54 9.08
C THR A 166 -8.72 8.04 9.34
N SER A 167 -8.21 8.79 8.37
CA SER A 167 -8.40 10.24 8.35
C SER A 167 -9.84 10.59 7.97
N LEU A 168 -10.51 11.37 8.82
CA LEU A 168 -11.89 11.84 8.63
C LEU A 168 -11.99 12.98 7.61
N ASP A 169 -10.85 13.59 7.23
CA ASP A 169 -10.81 14.72 6.32
C ASP A 169 -9.68 14.56 5.27
N LEU A 170 -8.62 15.35 5.37
CA LEU A 170 -7.49 15.37 4.46
C LEU A 170 -6.56 14.18 4.74
N LYS A 171 -6.08 13.51 3.70
CA LYS A 171 -5.10 12.43 3.86
C LYS A 171 -3.70 13.02 4.04
N ALA A 172 -2.81 12.31 4.73
CA ALA A 172 -1.46 12.78 5.04
C ALA A 172 -0.66 13.19 3.80
N GLY A 173 -0.69 12.37 2.74
CA GLY A 173 0.00 12.72 1.49
C GLY A 173 -0.59 13.97 0.84
N GLN A 174 -1.92 14.11 0.82
CA GLN A 174 -2.58 15.33 0.33
C GLN A 174 -2.21 16.56 1.15
N ALA A 175 -2.12 16.45 2.48
CA ALA A 175 -1.69 17.55 3.33
C ALA A 175 -0.25 17.99 3.00
N ILE A 176 0.65 17.03 2.78
CA ILE A 176 2.02 17.27 2.34
C ILE A 176 2.04 17.96 0.98
N ASP A 177 1.25 17.49 0.01
CA ASP A 177 1.21 18.07 -1.34
C ASP A 177 0.64 19.49 -1.34
N ARG A 178 -0.44 19.74 -0.59
CA ARG A 178 -1.02 21.09 -0.48
C ARG A 178 -0.08 22.08 0.17
N VAL A 179 0.61 21.69 1.24
CA VAL A 179 1.61 22.55 1.88
C VAL A 179 2.80 22.76 0.95
N GLY A 180 3.25 21.74 0.21
CA GLY A 180 4.32 21.88 -0.77
C GLY A 180 3.98 22.88 -1.89
N LEU A 181 2.79 22.75 -2.48
CA LEU A 181 2.29 23.70 -3.49
C LEU A 181 2.18 25.11 -2.93
N MET A 182 1.70 25.27 -1.70
CA MET A 182 1.62 26.56 -1.01
C MET A 182 3.02 27.21 -0.84
N LEU A 183 4.08 26.40 -0.68
CA LEU A 183 5.46 26.85 -0.59
C LEU A 183 6.16 26.95 -1.97
N GLY A 184 5.42 26.81 -3.07
CA GLY A 184 5.96 26.92 -4.43
C GLY A 184 6.72 25.69 -4.94
N LEU A 185 6.54 24.53 -4.32
CA LEU A 185 7.16 23.28 -4.77
C LEU A 185 6.35 22.62 -5.90
N GLN A 186 7.01 21.81 -6.73
CA GLN A 186 6.36 21.06 -7.80
C GLN A 186 5.70 19.77 -7.26
N PHE A 187 4.53 19.44 -7.81
CA PHE A 187 3.81 18.21 -7.50
C PHE A 187 4.41 17.00 -8.24
N PRO A 188 4.50 15.80 -7.63
CA PRO A 188 4.20 15.48 -6.23
C PRO A 188 5.26 16.04 -5.27
N CYS A 189 4.82 16.67 -4.17
CA CYS A 189 5.70 17.53 -3.37
C CYS A 189 6.48 16.79 -2.28
N GLY A 190 6.13 15.54 -1.96
CA GLY A 190 6.68 14.84 -0.79
C GLY A 190 8.22 14.86 -0.67
N LYS A 191 8.94 14.55 -1.76
CA LYS A 191 10.42 14.55 -1.77
C LYS A 191 11.00 15.96 -1.64
N ALA A 192 10.45 16.93 -2.37
CA ALA A 192 10.91 18.31 -2.33
C ALA A 192 10.64 18.96 -0.95
N LEU A 193 9.48 18.67 -0.35
CA LEU A 193 9.13 19.15 0.99
C LEU A 193 10.05 18.55 2.05
N GLU A 194 10.42 17.27 1.92
CA GLU A 194 11.41 16.64 2.79
C GLU A 194 12.78 17.31 2.71
N GLN A 195 13.28 17.60 1.50
CA GLN A 195 14.55 18.29 1.30
C GLN A 195 14.54 19.70 1.91
N LEU A 196 13.43 20.44 1.74
CA LEU A 196 13.25 21.76 2.34
C LEU A 196 13.20 21.68 3.87
N ALA A 197 12.45 20.72 4.43
CA ALA A 197 12.32 20.52 5.87
C ALA A 197 13.65 20.19 6.58
N ARG A 198 14.59 19.53 5.89
CA ARG A 198 15.93 19.23 6.44
C ARG A 198 16.77 20.47 6.76
N GLN A 199 16.44 21.61 6.16
CA GLN A 199 17.14 22.87 6.39
C GLN A 199 16.73 23.52 7.73
N SER A 200 15.62 23.08 8.32
CA SER A 200 15.15 23.57 9.62
C SER A 200 15.58 22.67 10.77
N ARG A 201 15.96 23.30 11.90
CA ARG A 201 16.21 22.65 13.19
C ARG A 201 15.20 23.06 14.27
N LYS A 202 14.19 23.83 13.91
CA LYS A 202 13.21 24.39 14.87
C LYS A 202 12.41 23.26 15.52
N PRO A 203 12.31 23.21 16.86
CA PRO A 203 11.43 22.28 17.55
C PRO A 203 9.98 22.77 17.47
N PHE A 204 9.04 21.84 17.40
CA PHE A 204 7.61 22.14 17.37
C PHE A 204 6.89 21.33 18.44
N ARG A 205 5.98 21.98 19.17
CA ARG A 205 5.04 21.28 20.05
C ARG A 205 3.75 21.06 19.29
N ILE A 206 3.48 19.82 18.93
CA ILE A 206 2.35 19.45 18.09
C ILE A 206 1.35 18.66 18.94
N LYS A 207 0.07 18.93 18.74
CA LYS A 207 -1.03 18.20 19.37
C LYS A 207 -1.97 17.70 18.26
N PRO A 208 -1.80 16.44 17.81
CA PRO A 208 -2.69 15.85 16.82
C PRO A 208 -4.14 15.82 17.29
N VAL A 209 -5.08 15.93 16.35
CA VAL A 209 -6.51 15.78 16.63
C VAL A 209 -6.90 14.34 16.32
N ILE A 210 -7.09 13.54 17.38
CA ILE A 210 -7.48 12.13 17.29
C ILE A 210 -8.89 11.93 17.89
N ARG A 211 -9.72 11.12 17.24
CA ARG A 211 -11.06 10.71 17.69
C ARG A 211 -11.15 9.18 17.67
N GLY A 212 -10.99 8.55 18.83
CA GLY A 212 -10.76 7.10 18.86
C GLY A 212 -9.41 6.77 18.21
N VAL A 213 -9.41 6.10 17.05
CA VAL A 213 -8.20 5.85 16.24
C VAL A 213 -8.15 6.78 15.02
N ASP A 214 -9.25 7.46 14.71
CA ASP A 214 -9.34 8.33 13.54
C ASP A 214 -8.60 9.64 13.75
N CYS A 215 -8.08 10.25 12.67
CA CYS A 215 -7.39 11.53 12.73
C CYS A 215 -8.07 12.63 11.89
N CYS A 216 -7.71 13.88 12.18
CA CYS A 216 -8.03 15.03 11.33
C CYS A 216 -6.75 15.81 10.99
N LEU A 217 -6.52 16.06 9.71
CA LEU A 217 -5.36 16.77 9.17
C LEU A 217 -5.74 18.06 8.41
N SER A 218 -7.03 18.39 8.24
CA SER A 218 -7.44 19.64 7.57
C SER A 218 -6.89 20.90 8.25
N GLY A 219 -6.80 20.88 9.59
CA GLY A 219 -6.22 21.98 10.37
C GLY A 219 -4.74 22.22 10.09
N LEU A 220 -4.01 21.25 9.52
CA LEU A 220 -2.59 21.40 9.21
C LEU A 220 -2.35 22.44 8.11
N GLU A 221 -3.14 22.41 7.04
CA GLU A 221 -3.00 23.36 5.93
C GLU A 221 -3.17 24.81 6.42
N ASN A 222 -4.20 25.05 7.22
CA ASN A 222 -4.48 26.38 7.79
C ASN A 222 -3.37 26.85 8.74
N GLN A 223 -2.82 25.95 9.55
CA GLN A 223 -1.69 26.28 10.43
C GLN A 223 -0.45 26.65 9.62
N CYS A 224 -0.11 25.88 8.58
CA CYS A 224 1.00 26.19 7.69
C CYS A 224 0.80 27.52 6.96
N ARG A 225 -0.41 27.80 6.47
CA ARG A 225 -0.76 29.07 5.80
C ARG A 225 -0.59 30.27 6.73
N LYS A 226 -1.09 30.17 7.97
CA LYS A 226 -0.91 31.22 8.97
C LYS A 226 0.57 31.47 9.27
N LYS A 227 1.39 30.43 9.36
CA LYS A 227 2.85 30.56 9.55
C LYS A 227 3.52 31.26 8.37
N LEU A 228 3.09 30.96 7.15
CA LEU A 228 3.58 31.63 5.94
C LEU A 228 3.22 33.12 5.96
N GLU A 229 1.98 33.47 6.29
CA GLU A 229 1.51 34.86 6.42
C GLU A 229 2.26 35.63 7.53
N GLN A 230 2.71 34.94 8.56
CA GLN A 230 3.54 35.49 9.64
C GLN A 230 5.02 35.62 9.28
N GLY A 231 5.42 35.23 8.06
CA GLY A 231 6.80 35.30 7.59
C GLY A 231 7.72 34.23 8.16
N GLU A 232 7.20 33.10 8.67
CA GLU A 232 8.06 31.97 9.06
C GLU A 232 8.81 31.43 7.84
N PRO A 233 10.10 31.04 7.98
CA PRO A 233 10.87 30.48 6.88
C PRO A 233 10.20 29.25 6.25
N PRO A 234 10.19 29.09 4.90
CA PRO A 234 9.61 27.92 4.24
C PRO A 234 10.13 26.58 4.77
N ALA A 235 11.41 26.51 5.14
CA ALA A 235 12.02 25.33 5.76
C ALA A 235 11.36 24.96 7.11
N ASP A 236 11.02 25.95 7.94
CA ASP A 236 10.34 25.73 9.22
C ASP A 236 8.90 25.24 8.99
N ILE A 237 8.21 25.80 8.00
CA ILE A 237 6.83 25.40 7.65
C ILE A 237 6.82 23.96 7.09
N ALA A 238 7.76 23.64 6.20
CA ALA A 238 7.93 22.28 5.67
C ALA A 238 8.21 21.28 6.79
N ARG A 239 9.11 21.62 7.73
CA ARG A 239 9.39 20.78 8.89
C ARG A 239 8.18 20.63 9.81
N PHE A 240 7.48 21.71 10.12
CA PHE A 240 6.25 21.68 10.92
C PHE A 240 5.20 20.74 10.29
N CYS A 241 5.04 20.78 8.97
CA CYS A 241 4.13 19.90 8.23
C CYS A 241 4.48 18.42 8.42
N LEU A 242 5.73 18.03 8.13
CA LEU A 242 6.16 16.64 8.24
C LEU A 242 6.13 16.13 9.68
N MET A 243 6.51 16.96 10.66
CA MET A 243 6.39 16.59 12.07
C MET A 243 4.94 16.45 12.50
N THR A 244 4.02 17.25 11.95
CA THR A 244 2.59 17.12 12.28
C THR A 244 2.01 15.83 11.74
N VAL A 245 2.38 15.44 10.52
CA VAL A 245 2.02 14.14 9.96
C VAL A 245 2.61 13.00 10.80
N ALA A 246 3.88 13.07 11.18
CA ALA A 246 4.53 12.06 12.02
C ALA A 246 3.81 11.89 13.37
N GLU A 247 3.61 12.98 14.11
CA GLU A 247 2.93 12.97 15.41
C GLU A 247 1.50 12.46 15.30
N THR A 248 0.80 12.79 14.21
CA THR A 248 -0.55 12.27 13.95
C THR A 248 -0.55 10.76 13.78
N VAL A 249 0.35 10.21 12.95
CA VAL A 249 0.47 8.76 12.76
C VAL A 249 0.89 8.08 14.06
N ILE A 250 1.81 8.65 14.85
CA ILE A 250 2.19 8.14 16.17
C ILE A 250 0.97 8.07 17.09
N ALA A 251 0.16 9.12 17.12
CA ALA A 251 -1.04 9.18 17.97
C ALA A 251 -2.11 8.16 17.52
N MET A 252 -2.31 7.98 16.22
CA MET A 252 -3.16 6.91 15.68
C MET A 252 -2.64 5.52 16.06
N THR A 253 -1.33 5.29 15.96
CA THR A 253 -0.70 4.02 16.33
C THR A 253 -0.91 3.71 17.81
N LYS A 254 -0.68 4.69 18.69
CA LYS A 254 -0.90 4.52 20.13
C LYS A 254 -2.37 4.20 20.43
N ALA A 255 -3.30 4.92 19.82
CA ALA A 255 -4.74 4.66 19.99
C ALA A 255 -5.15 3.26 19.48
N ALA A 256 -4.59 2.81 18.36
CA ALA A 256 -4.83 1.46 17.84
C ALA A 256 -4.25 0.38 18.77
N GLN A 257 -3.05 0.60 19.33
CA GLN A 257 -2.43 -0.30 20.29
C GLN A 257 -3.13 -0.31 21.65
N GLU A 258 -3.71 0.80 22.09
CA GLU A 258 -4.57 0.84 23.28
C GLU A 258 -5.82 -0.02 23.10
N ARG A 259 -6.37 -0.05 21.88
CA ARG A 259 -7.57 -0.83 21.54
C ARG A 259 -7.30 -2.31 21.32
N HIS A 260 -6.20 -2.66 20.65
CA HIS A 260 -5.93 -4.04 20.17
C HIS A 260 -4.73 -4.70 20.86
N GLY A 261 -4.05 -4.01 21.77
CA GLY A 261 -2.82 -4.46 22.43
C GLY A 261 -1.55 -3.89 21.78
N LYS A 262 -0.42 -4.02 22.49
CA LYS A 262 0.91 -3.58 22.02
C LYS A 262 1.44 -4.48 20.90
N LEU A 263 0.83 -4.38 19.73
CA LEU A 263 1.14 -5.17 18.54
C LEU A 263 2.19 -4.48 17.67
N PRO A 264 3.00 -5.25 16.91
CA PRO A 264 3.90 -4.68 15.93
C PRO A 264 3.11 -4.01 14.79
N VAL A 265 3.75 -3.03 14.14
CA VAL A 265 3.10 -2.17 13.15
C VAL A 265 3.80 -2.22 11.80
N LEU A 266 3.09 -2.61 10.76
CA LEU A 266 3.55 -2.51 9.37
C LEU A 266 3.12 -1.16 8.79
N TYR A 267 4.07 -0.30 8.43
CA TYR A 267 3.81 0.97 7.75
C TYR A 267 4.09 0.85 6.25
N ALA A 268 3.08 1.15 5.45
CA ALA A 268 3.15 1.21 3.99
C ALA A 268 2.61 2.54 3.46
N GLY A 269 2.92 2.84 2.20
CA GLY A 269 2.47 4.04 1.49
C GLY A 269 3.59 5.07 1.28
N GLY A 270 3.39 5.96 0.30
CA GLY A 270 4.42 6.92 -0.13
C GLY A 270 4.96 7.82 1.00
N VAL A 271 4.09 8.24 1.92
CA VAL A 271 4.49 9.08 3.07
C VAL A 271 5.43 8.33 4.00
N MET A 272 5.26 7.00 4.12
CA MET A 272 6.11 6.15 4.93
C MET A 272 7.51 5.99 4.35
N SER A 273 7.85 6.58 3.20
CA SER A 273 9.22 6.60 2.66
C SER A 273 10.04 7.80 3.14
N ASN A 274 9.41 8.74 3.84
CA ASN A 274 10.01 9.98 4.28
C ASN A 274 11.04 9.75 5.41
N GLN A 275 12.28 10.20 5.22
CA GLN A 275 13.38 9.91 6.15
C GLN A 275 13.32 10.75 7.44
N LEU A 276 12.47 11.78 7.49
CA LEU A 276 12.20 12.52 8.73
C LEU A 276 11.08 11.87 9.55
N ILE A 277 10.14 11.17 8.92
CA ILE A 277 9.00 10.52 9.58
C ILE A 277 9.40 9.13 10.10
N ARG A 278 10.05 8.29 9.27
CA ARG A 278 10.39 6.90 9.61
C ARG A 278 11.07 6.74 10.98
N PRO A 279 12.13 7.50 11.33
CA PRO A 279 12.81 7.32 12.60
C PRO A 279 11.93 7.64 13.80
N LEU A 280 11.00 8.60 13.67
CA LEU A 280 10.08 8.98 14.75
C LEU A 280 9.07 7.86 15.02
N LEU A 281 8.55 7.22 13.97
CA LEU A 281 7.67 6.06 14.10
C LEU A 281 8.39 4.88 14.75
N ALA A 282 9.61 4.57 14.30
CA ALA A 282 10.42 3.48 14.85
C ALA A 282 10.81 3.68 16.32
N ALA A 283 10.92 4.94 16.78
CA ALA A 283 11.17 5.25 18.18
C ALA A 283 9.93 5.06 19.09
N ASN A 284 8.73 4.91 18.53
CA ASN A 284 7.47 4.88 19.28
C ASN A 284 6.75 3.53 19.24
N ALA A 285 7.15 2.59 18.38
CA ALA A 285 6.55 1.26 18.28
C ALA A 285 7.54 0.25 17.68
N GLU A 286 7.37 -1.04 18.00
CA GLU A 286 7.95 -2.10 17.17
C GLU A 286 7.28 -2.04 15.79
N CYS A 287 8.05 -1.73 14.75
CA CYS A 287 7.48 -1.52 13.43
C CYS A 287 8.37 -1.95 12.28
N TRP A 288 7.74 -2.14 11.13
CA TRP A 288 8.38 -2.47 9.86
C TRP A 288 7.88 -1.52 8.78
N PHE A 289 8.71 -1.28 7.76
CA PHE A 289 8.36 -0.39 6.67
C PHE A 289 8.39 -1.15 5.35
N ALA A 290 7.29 -1.11 4.61
CA ALA A 290 7.26 -1.63 3.26
C ALA A 290 8.18 -0.80 2.34
N ALA A 291 8.74 -1.45 1.32
CA ALA A 291 9.43 -0.74 0.26
C ALA A 291 8.40 0.04 -0.60
N PRO A 292 8.73 1.25 -1.09
CA PRO A 292 7.76 2.12 -1.77
C PRO A 292 7.13 1.47 -3.01
N GLU A 293 7.88 0.63 -3.71
CA GLU A 293 7.42 -0.08 -4.90
C GLU A 293 6.36 -1.15 -4.62
N PHE A 294 6.31 -1.72 -3.41
CA PHE A 294 5.30 -2.69 -2.98
C PHE A 294 4.15 -2.05 -2.21
N ALA A 295 4.24 -0.75 -1.91
CA ALA A 295 3.17 0.01 -1.28
C ALA A 295 2.08 0.47 -2.28
N CYS A 296 2.42 0.59 -3.56
CA CYS A 296 1.45 0.92 -4.62
C CYS A 296 0.80 -0.36 -5.15
N ASP A 297 -0.32 -0.25 -5.86
CA ASP A 297 -1.04 -1.40 -6.45
C ASP A 297 -0.08 -2.30 -7.26
N ASN A 298 -0.04 -3.58 -6.89
CA ASN A 298 0.85 -4.58 -7.48
C ASN A 298 0.31 -6.01 -7.26
N ALA A 299 0.80 -6.94 -8.07
CA ALA A 299 0.42 -8.34 -7.99
C ALA A 299 1.38 -9.21 -7.14
N ALA A 300 2.45 -8.64 -6.56
CA ALA A 300 3.41 -9.40 -5.77
C ALA A 300 2.77 -10.08 -4.56
N GLY A 301 1.95 -9.33 -3.81
CA GLY A 301 1.24 -9.88 -2.66
C GLY A 301 0.16 -10.89 -3.03
N VAL A 302 -0.39 -10.79 -4.26
CA VAL A 302 -1.29 -11.81 -4.81
C VAL A 302 -0.51 -13.11 -5.10
N ALA A 303 0.69 -13.01 -5.69
CA ALA A 303 1.56 -14.16 -5.88
C ALA A 303 1.98 -14.80 -4.54
N VAL A 304 2.31 -14.00 -3.52
CA VAL A 304 2.56 -14.45 -2.15
C VAL A 304 1.34 -15.18 -1.57
N TYR A 305 0.13 -14.68 -1.79
CA TYR A 305 -1.09 -15.38 -1.37
C TYR A 305 -1.24 -16.75 -2.04
N GLY A 306 -0.94 -16.86 -3.34
CA GLY A 306 -0.96 -18.14 -4.04
C GLY A 306 0.08 -19.12 -3.49
N ALA A 307 1.27 -18.64 -3.10
CA ALA A 307 2.27 -19.45 -2.43
C ALA A 307 1.78 -19.94 -1.05
N TRP A 308 1.19 -19.05 -0.26
CA TRP A 308 0.59 -19.39 1.03
C TRP A 308 -0.46 -20.50 0.90
N ARG A 309 -1.40 -20.37 -0.07
CA ARG A 309 -2.41 -21.41 -0.35
C ARG A 309 -1.77 -22.73 -0.75
N LYS A 310 -0.78 -22.69 -1.66
CA LYS A 310 -0.12 -23.89 -2.18
C LYS A 310 0.67 -24.63 -1.08
N GLN A 311 1.29 -23.91 -0.16
CA GLN A 311 2.07 -24.44 0.96
C GLN A 311 1.21 -24.83 2.18
N GLY A 312 -0.12 -24.88 2.03
CA GLY A 312 -1.02 -25.32 3.10
C GLY A 312 -1.15 -24.32 4.25
N GLY A 313 -1.12 -23.02 3.93
CA GLY A 313 -1.34 -21.96 4.90
C GLY A 313 -0.09 -21.48 5.63
N LYS A 314 1.10 -21.75 5.07
CA LYS A 314 2.40 -21.41 5.66
C LYS A 314 3.21 -20.53 4.70
N LEU A 315 3.90 -19.52 5.23
CA LEU A 315 4.73 -18.55 4.49
C LEU A 315 6.07 -18.37 5.23
N TRP A 316 6.91 -19.42 5.29
CA TRP A 316 8.07 -19.43 6.21
C TRP A 316 9.39 -19.92 5.61
N GLN A 317 9.41 -20.20 4.30
CA GLN A 317 10.52 -20.94 3.68
C GLN A 317 11.16 -20.19 2.50
N PHE A 318 11.27 -18.87 2.62
CA PHE A 318 12.04 -18.04 1.71
C PHE A 318 13.05 -17.21 2.50
#